data_AF-J9GL02-F1
#
_entry.id   AF-J9GL02-F1
#
_cell.length_a   1.000
_cell.length_b   1.000
_cell.length_c   1.000
_cell.angle_alpha   90.00
_cell.angle_beta   90.00
_cell.angle_gamma   90.00
#
_symmetry.space_group_name_H-M   'P 1'
#
loop_
_entity.id
_entity.type
_entity.pdbx_description
1 polymer ?
#
loop_
_entity_poly.entity_id
_entity_poly.type
_entity_poly.pdbx_seq_one_letter_code
_entity_poly.pdbx_strand_id
1 'polypeptide(L)'
;NFMMDKVDLKDKDTWLIEPKQVERATKDGRHDAKDQIFNWRKIVAQQSVRHERWNANRNVLAWKFLTGKEYNDPEQFPYSAKIDRKLGVADAMALLRLHEDYIGEDQELYHSKSEGICRTTSHDSIVYDLNKDPTLTEAWKTVGRPCQSVYIPLYPLAGPAEGTAFTDPKTATAEHFAGTPAMFDYRADFTPHSVFSAGTNAIDYLRGDELAKRTALIEKIEGQYFKDRPAVTKKAASLKGEARTKFLHDYNVRVYNEVLEQMKAENARLMPMQVKILADKIHADKDTPVAFALLGSKDHSVLGANMEETRAAMSANQMNSTRQFKTFAPAQSMEYKDVNKDGITDVVFTFKSNEVTARALPGAKMDLWLYTQINGHRVTGFDVVPVETDKVRFSEDRA
;
A
#
# COMPACT_ATOMS: atom_id res chain seq x y z
N ASN A 1 11.88 8.95 -13.59
CA ASN A 1 11.96 8.96 -15.07
C ASN A 1 11.05 10.03 -15.62
N PHE A 2 11.48 10.78 -16.63
CA PHE A 2 10.62 11.72 -17.35
C PHE A 2 10.33 11.11 -18.72
N MET A 3 9.06 10.98 -19.10
CA MET A 3 8.67 10.16 -20.27
C MET A 3 8.37 10.95 -21.53
N MET A 4 7.98 12.22 -21.41
CA MET A 4 7.72 13.05 -22.59
C MET A 4 9.01 13.22 -23.39
N ASP A 5 8.94 12.88 -24.67
CA ASP A 5 10.09 12.81 -25.56
C ASP A 5 10.10 14.03 -26.50
N LYS A 6 9.82 13.86 -27.79
CA LYS A 6 9.95 14.86 -28.84
C LYS A 6 8.69 15.72 -28.89
N VAL A 7 8.82 16.98 -28.47
CA VAL A 7 7.77 18.00 -28.60
C VAL A 7 8.16 18.98 -29.69
N ASP A 8 7.26 19.24 -30.63
CA ASP A 8 7.44 20.32 -31.60
C ASP A 8 7.11 21.65 -30.92
N LEU A 9 8.10 22.52 -30.78
CA LEU A 9 7.96 23.84 -30.16
C LEU A 9 6.97 24.76 -30.90
N LYS A 10 6.63 24.47 -32.16
CA LYS A 10 5.65 25.24 -32.94
C LYS A 10 4.21 24.76 -32.74
N ASP A 11 4.00 23.55 -32.24
CA ASP A 11 2.67 23.01 -31.97
C ASP A 11 2.13 23.59 -30.65
N LYS A 12 1.47 24.74 -30.75
CA LYS A 12 0.87 25.45 -29.61
C LYS A 12 -0.55 24.97 -29.28
N ASP A 13 -1.13 24.15 -30.15
CA ASP A 13 -2.48 23.61 -29.97
C ASP A 13 -2.45 22.38 -29.05
N THR A 14 -1.39 21.57 -29.15
CA THR A 14 -1.21 20.36 -28.33
C THR A 14 -0.40 20.63 -27.07
N TRP A 15 0.61 21.53 -27.12
CA TRP A 15 1.59 21.66 -26.05
C TRP A 15 1.57 23.03 -25.37
N LEU A 16 1.49 22.99 -24.03
CA LEU A 16 1.73 24.14 -23.17
C LEU A 16 3.14 24.02 -22.57
N ILE A 17 3.98 25.01 -22.86
CA ILE A 17 5.39 25.04 -22.42
C ILE A 17 5.57 26.23 -21.49
N GLU A 18 6.18 25.99 -20.32
CA GLU A 18 6.48 27.05 -19.36
C GLU A 18 7.37 28.13 -20.01
N PRO A 19 7.04 29.42 -19.84
CA PRO A 19 7.89 30.51 -20.30
C PRO A 19 9.35 30.37 -19.82
N LYS A 20 10.32 30.71 -20.68
CA LYS A 20 11.77 30.68 -20.40
C LYS A 20 12.39 29.30 -20.17
N GLN A 21 11.61 28.21 -20.16
CA GLN A 21 12.17 26.87 -19.94
C GLN A 21 13.07 26.42 -21.10
N VAL A 22 12.68 26.70 -22.35
CA VAL A 22 13.50 26.44 -23.55
C VAL A 22 14.74 27.32 -23.58
N GLU A 23 14.59 28.63 -23.31
CA GLU A 23 15.70 29.57 -23.23
C GLU A 23 16.76 29.11 -22.22
N ARG A 24 16.33 28.68 -21.04
CA ARG A 24 17.22 28.12 -20.02
C ARG A 24 17.93 26.86 -20.51
N ALA A 25 17.21 25.93 -21.13
CA ALA A 25 17.82 24.71 -21.67
C ALA A 25 18.87 25.02 -22.76
N THR A 26 18.62 26.01 -23.61
CA THR A 26 19.59 26.49 -24.60
C THR A 26 20.81 27.12 -23.94
N LYS A 27 20.60 28.01 -22.95
CA LYS A 27 21.69 28.64 -22.21
C LYS A 27 22.58 27.63 -21.48
N ASP A 28 21.97 26.57 -20.94
CA ASP A 28 22.67 25.49 -20.25
C ASP A 28 23.34 24.49 -21.23
N GLY A 29 23.23 24.71 -22.55
CA GLY A 29 23.79 23.82 -23.57
C GLY A 29 23.07 22.48 -23.70
N ARG A 30 21.85 22.35 -23.16
CA ARG A 30 21.05 21.11 -23.18
C ARG A 30 20.14 21.01 -24.41
N HIS A 31 19.95 22.10 -25.15
CA HIS A 31 19.13 22.15 -26.36
C HIS A 31 19.73 23.12 -27.39
N ASP A 32 19.80 22.72 -28.66
CA ASP A 32 20.16 23.63 -29.75
C ASP A 32 18.98 24.56 -30.04
N ALA A 33 19.19 25.87 -29.93
CA ALA A 33 18.15 26.87 -30.20
C ALA A 33 17.58 26.81 -31.63
N LYS A 34 18.29 26.16 -32.56
CA LYS A 34 17.83 25.96 -33.94
C LYS A 34 16.94 24.73 -34.11
N ASP A 35 16.98 23.80 -33.16
CA ASP A 35 16.16 22.60 -33.21
C ASP A 35 14.74 22.94 -32.73
N GLN A 36 13.75 22.77 -33.61
CA GLN A 36 12.36 22.96 -33.22
C GLN A 36 11.83 21.79 -32.37
N ILE A 37 12.54 20.66 -32.35
CA ILE A 37 12.16 19.49 -31.58
C ILE A 37 12.84 19.52 -30.22
N PHE A 38 12.04 19.73 -29.19
CA PHE A 38 12.51 19.72 -27.81
C PHE A 38 12.33 18.33 -27.21
N ASN A 39 13.43 17.59 -27.02
CA ASN A 39 13.39 16.25 -26.41
C ASN A 39 13.43 16.35 -24.88
N TRP A 40 12.26 16.40 -24.24
CA TRP A 40 12.17 16.69 -22.82
C TRP A 40 12.91 15.68 -21.94
N ARG A 41 12.70 14.37 -22.13
CA ARG A 41 13.35 13.35 -21.30
C ARG A 41 14.87 13.41 -21.35
N LYS A 42 15.44 13.82 -22.49
CA LYS A 42 16.90 14.00 -22.64
C LYS A 42 17.39 15.29 -21.98
N ILE A 43 16.57 16.33 -21.98
CA ILE A 43 16.91 17.64 -21.45
C ILE A 43 16.80 17.70 -19.92
N VAL A 44 15.78 17.07 -19.34
CA VAL A 44 15.48 17.19 -17.89
C VAL A 44 16.04 16.08 -17.02
N ALA A 45 16.44 14.95 -17.62
CA ALA A 45 17.04 13.84 -16.91
C ALA A 45 18.36 13.44 -17.58
N GLN A 46 19.34 13.00 -16.79
CA GLN A 46 20.56 12.38 -17.33
C GLN A 46 20.28 10.94 -17.74
N GLN A 47 21.09 10.40 -18.66
CA GLN A 47 20.91 9.02 -19.13
C GLN A 47 21.00 8.00 -17.99
N SER A 48 21.97 8.12 -17.09
CA SER A 48 22.10 7.24 -15.91
C SER A 48 20.79 7.14 -15.12
N VAL A 49 20.14 8.28 -14.84
CA VAL A 49 18.86 8.34 -14.09
C VAL A 49 17.70 7.68 -14.85
N ARG A 50 17.69 7.77 -16.18
CA ARG A 50 16.67 7.10 -17.02
C ARG A 50 16.87 5.59 -17.09
N HIS A 51 18.12 5.15 -17.03
CA HIS A 51 18.50 3.74 -17.03
C HIS A 51 18.42 3.07 -15.66
N GLU A 52 18.14 3.81 -14.59
CA GLU A 52 17.92 3.21 -13.27
C GLU A 52 16.80 2.15 -13.32
N ARG A 53 17.09 0.97 -12.79
CA ARG A 53 16.25 -0.22 -12.93
C ARG A 53 14.82 0.00 -12.44
N TRP A 54 14.65 0.61 -11.26
CA TRP A 54 13.34 0.94 -10.68
C TRP A 54 12.53 1.96 -11.49
N ASN A 55 13.15 2.66 -12.44
CA ASN A 55 12.49 3.57 -13.38
C ASN A 55 12.18 2.87 -14.71
N ALA A 56 13.10 2.02 -15.19
CA ALA A 56 12.99 1.31 -16.44
C ALA A 56 11.94 0.18 -16.38
N ASN A 57 11.95 -0.64 -15.33
CA ASN A 57 11.10 -1.84 -15.23
C ASN A 57 9.60 -1.53 -15.30
N ARG A 58 9.15 -0.44 -14.67
CA ARG A 58 7.75 0.03 -14.77
C ARG A 58 7.33 0.30 -16.21
N ASN A 59 8.23 0.86 -17.01
CA ASN A 59 7.96 1.12 -18.42
C ASN A 59 7.99 -0.16 -19.25
N VAL A 60 8.93 -1.07 -18.98
CA VAL A 60 8.99 -2.38 -19.63
C VAL A 60 7.65 -3.11 -19.45
N LEU A 61 7.17 -3.20 -18.20
CA LEU A 61 5.90 -3.82 -17.84
C LEU A 61 4.71 -3.13 -18.50
N ALA A 62 4.61 -1.80 -18.38
CA ALA A 62 3.51 -1.03 -18.93
C ALA A 62 3.44 -1.14 -20.47
N TRP A 63 4.56 -0.99 -21.17
CA TRP A 63 4.57 -1.07 -22.64
C TRP A 63 4.31 -2.48 -23.15
N LYS A 64 4.81 -3.50 -22.46
CA LYS A 64 4.48 -4.91 -22.77
C LYS A 64 2.99 -5.17 -22.62
N PHE A 65 2.37 -4.68 -21.55
CA PHE A 65 0.92 -4.81 -21.34
C PHE A 65 0.10 -4.04 -22.39
N LEU A 66 0.49 -2.81 -22.71
CA LEU A 66 -0.27 -1.95 -23.62
C LEU A 66 -0.14 -2.42 -25.07
N THR A 67 1.09 -2.71 -25.51
CA THR A 67 1.43 -2.90 -26.94
C THR A 67 1.80 -4.33 -27.31
N GLY A 68 1.97 -5.22 -26.33
CA GLY A 68 2.52 -6.57 -26.54
C GLY A 68 4.03 -6.59 -26.78
N LYS A 69 4.69 -5.42 -26.88
CA LYS A 69 6.12 -5.31 -27.17
C LYS A 69 6.91 -5.06 -25.90
N GLU A 70 7.97 -5.83 -25.75
CA GLU A 70 8.95 -5.61 -24.70
C GLU A 70 9.97 -4.57 -25.17
N TYR A 71 10.21 -3.56 -24.33
CA TYR A 71 11.22 -2.54 -24.56
C TYR A 71 12.27 -2.66 -23.46
N ASN A 72 13.51 -3.00 -23.82
CA ASN A 72 14.60 -3.20 -22.85
C ASN A 72 15.62 -2.05 -22.82
N ASP A 73 15.48 -1.08 -23.73
CA ASP A 73 16.26 0.15 -23.74
C ASP A 73 15.35 1.35 -23.37
N PRO A 74 15.59 2.02 -22.23
CA PRO A 74 14.86 3.22 -21.84
C PRO A 74 14.94 4.37 -22.86
N GLU A 75 15.98 4.40 -23.70
CA GLU A 75 16.09 5.36 -24.80
C GLU A 75 15.18 5.03 -25.99
N GLN A 76 14.50 3.88 -25.98
CA GLN A 76 13.54 3.50 -27.01
C GLN A 76 12.09 3.47 -26.51
N PHE A 77 11.85 3.78 -25.23
CA PHE A 77 10.48 3.87 -24.75
C PHE A 77 9.70 4.91 -25.55
N PRO A 78 8.52 4.55 -26.10
CA PRO A 78 7.67 5.53 -26.73
C PRO A 78 7.11 6.48 -25.67
N TYR A 79 6.78 7.72 -26.07
CA TYR A 79 5.96 8.59 -25.23
C TYR A 79 4.47 8.28 -25.38
N SER A 80 4.03 8.02 -26.61
CA SER A 80 2.66 7.65 -26.95
C SER A 80 2.64 6.49 -27.94
N ALA A 81 1.57 5.71 -27.93
CA ALA A 81 1.38 4.61 -28.85
C ALA A 81 -0.10 4.51 -29.24
N LYS A 82 -0.35 4.12 -30.49
CA LYS A 82 -1.69 3.69 -30.92
C LYS A 82 -1.88 2.24 -30.50
N ILE A 83 -2.86 2.01 -29.63
CA ILE A 83 -3.25 0.67 -29.18
C ILE A 83 -4.31 0.12 -30.14
N ASP A 84 -4.23 -1.18 -30.42
CA ASP A 84 -5.10 -1.89 -31.37
C ASP A 84 -6.49 -2.23 -30.82
N ARG A 85 -6.71 -1.96 -29.53
CA ARG A 85 -7.96 -2.17 -28.81
C ARG A 85 -8.32 -0.94 -27.96
N LYS A 86 -9.59 -0.86 -27.57
CA LYS A 86 -10.05 0.11 -26.56
C LYS A 86 -9.61 -0.36 -25.18
N LEU A 87 -9.09 0.56 -24.38
CA LEU A 87 -8.76 0.34 -22.98
C LEU A 87 -9.92 0.84 -22.11
N GLY A 88 -10.30 0.05 -21.12
CA GLY A 88 -11.30 0.41 -20.11
C GLY A 88 -10.72 0.48 -18.71
N VAL A 89 -11.60 0.69 -17.73
CA VAL A 89 -11.25 0.71 -16.30
C VAL A 89 -10.54 -0.57 -15.86
N ALA A 90 -11.02 -1.73 -16.30
CA ALA A 90 -10.39 -3.01 -15.97
C ALA A 90 -8.94 -3.12 -16.48
N ASP A 91 -8.64 -2.59 -17.67
CA ASP A 91 -7.27 -2.55 -18.19
C ASP A 91 -6.38 -1.63 -17.36
N ALA A 92 -6.90 -0.47 -16.93
CA ALA A 92 -6.17 0.46 -16.07
C ALA A 92 -5.88 -0.16 -14.69
N MET A 93 -6.87 -0.83 -14.09
CA MET A 93 -6.70 -1.56 -12.83
C MET A 93 -5.65 -2.68 -12.98
N ALA A 94 -5.71 -3.45 -14.07
CA ALA A 94 -4.74 -4.51 -14.34
C ALA A 94 -3.32 -3.95 -14.51
N LEU A 95 -3.15 -2.86 -15.27
CA LEU A 95 -1.87 -2.18 -15.43
C LEU A 95 -1.29 -1.72 -14.09
N LEU A 96 -2.12 -1.18 -13.20
CA LEU A 96 -1.69 -0.71 -11.88
C LEU A 96 -1.33 -1.86 -10.92
N ARG A 97 -1.71 -3.10 -11.22
CA ARG A 97 -1.37 -4.31 -10.46
C ARG A 97 -0.07 -4.98 -10.94
N LEU A 98 0.52 -4.54 -12.04
CA LEU A 98 1.65 -5.23 -12.65
C LEU A 98 2.91 -5.24 -11.78
N HIS A 99 3.60 -6.37 -11.84
CA HIS A 99 4.86 -6.68 -11.19
C HIS A 99 5.81 -7.38 -12.18
N GLU A 100 7.08 -7.45 -11.82
CA GLU A 100 8.06 -8.28 -12.49
C GLU A 100 7.74 -9.77 -12.36
N ASP A 101 8.23 -10.58 -13.30
CA ASP A 101 8.08 -12.04 -13.29
C ASP A 101 8.76 -12.70 -12.09
N TYR A 102 9.90 -12.16 -11.67
CA TYR A 102 10.67 -12.65 -10.52
C TYR A 102 10.11 -12.23 -9.15
N ILE A 103 8.95 -11.56 -9.09
CA ILE A 103 8.42 -11.06 -7.81
C ILE A 103 8.29 -12.19 -6.79
N GLY A 104 8.90 -11.97 -5.63
CA GLY A 104 8.88 -12.92 -4.53
C GLY A 104 9.83 -14.11 -4.66
N GLU A 105 10.58 -14.32 -5.75
CA GLU A 105 11.49 -15.48 -5.86
C GLU A 105 12.52 -15.58 -4.73
N ASP A 106 12.84 -14.45 -4.08
CA ASP A 106 13.80 -14.36 -2.98
C ASP A 106 13.33 -14.92 -1.63
N GLN A 107 12.08 -15.40 -1.54
CA GLN A 107 11.48 -16.01 -0.34
C GLN A 107 11.41 -15.09 0.90
N GLU A 108 11.65 -13.79 0.74
CA GLU A 108 11.47 -12.78 1.79
C GLU A 108 9.96 -12.43 1.88
N LEU A 109 9.62 -11.16 2.08
CA LEU A 109 8.27 -10.64 1.85
C LEU A 109 7.95 -10.62 0.34
N TYR A 110 6.70 -10.80 -0.08
CA TYR A 110 6.35 -10.89 -1.52
C TYR A 110 6.84 -9.69 -2.32
N HIS A 111 6.72 -8.49 -1.76
CA HIS A 111 7.13 -7.25 -2.40
C HIS A 111 8.56 -6.78 -2.09
N SER A 112 9.42 -7.57 -1.44
CA SER A 112 10.78 -7.20 -1.01
C SER A 112 11.66 -6.64 -2.14
N LYS A 113 11.57 -7.22 -3.34
CA LYS A 113 12.31 -6.84 -4.56
C LYS A 113 11.42 -6.23 -5.63
N SER A 114 10.21 -5.79 -5.26
CA SER A 114 9.26 -5.25 -6.22
C SER A 114 9.72 -3.90 -6.76
N GLU A 115 9.88 -3.81 -8.07
CA GLU A 115 10.27 -2.59 -8.78
C GLU A 115 9.18 -2.10 -9.76
N GLY A 116 8.05 -2.83 -9.76
CA GLY A 116 6.99 -2.71 -10.74
C GLY A 116 6.08 -1.53 -10.49
N ILE A 117 4.93 -1.54 -11.16
CA ILE A 117 3.95 -0.46 -10.99
C ILE A 117 3.32 -0.54 -9.60
N CYS A 118 2.87 -1.74 -9.21
CA CYS A 118 2.55 -2.04 -7.83
C CYS A 118 3.85 -2.38 -7.09
N ARG A 119 4.04 -1.83 -5.87
CA ARG A 119 5.28 -2.02 -5.10
C ARG A 119 5.04 -2.00 -3.59
N THR A 120 6.09 -2.31 -2.82
CA THR A 120 6.02 -2.36 -1.35
C THR A 120 5.49 -1.05 -0.72
N THR A 121 5.75 0.12 -1.33
CA THR A 121 5.27 1.42 -0.81
C THR A 121 4.00 1.93 -1.51
N SER A 122 3.24 1.09 -2.22
CA SER A 122 1.94 1.51 -2.77
C SER A 122 0.91 1.58 -1.64
N HIS A 123 0.57 2.79 -1.22
CA HIS A 123 -0.40 3.02 -0.13
C HIS A 123 -1.85 3.05 -0.63
N ASP A 124 -2.08 3.49 -1.85
CA ASP A 124 -3.34 3.40 -2.56
C ASP A 124 -3.11 3.35 -4.08
N SER A 125 -4.20 3.12 -4.80
CA SER A 125 -4.25 3.18 -6.25
C SER A 125 -5.63 3.64 -6.68
N ILE A 126 -5.71 4.44 -7.74
CA ILE A 126 -6.99 5.00 -8.18
C ILE A 126 -7.06 5.11 -9.70
N VAL A 127 -8.21 4.72 -10.25
CA VAL A 127 -8.58 4.90 -11.66
C VAL A 127 -9.80 5.80 -11.70
N TYR A 128 -9.74 6.88 -12.48
CA TYR A 128 -10.87 7.78 -12.73
C TYR A 128 -11.45 7.51 -14.12
N ASP A 129 -12.77 7.33 -14.20
CA ASP A 129 -13.53 7.29 -15.45
C ASP A 129 -14.37 8.56 -15.54
N LEU A 130 -13.89 9.51 -16.34
CA LEU A 130 -14.40 10.86 -16.39
C LEU A 130 -15.67 10.94 -17.23
N ASN A 131 -16.72 11.50 -16.66
CA ASN A 131 -17.98 11.71 -17.35
C ASN A 131 -18.14 13.17 -17.79
N LYS A 132 -18.88 13.40 -18.89
CA LYS A 132 -19.27 14.76 -19.33
C LYS A 132 -20.06 15.50 -18.26
N ASP A 133 -20.87 14.79 -17.49
CA ASP A 133 -21.46 15.30 -16.25
C ASP A 133 -20.52 14.95 -15.10
N PRO A 134 -19.77 15.92 -14.53
CA PRO A 134 -18.77 15.63 -13.51
C PRO A 134 -19.34 14.94 -12.26
N THR A 135 -20.63 15.12 -11.97
CA THR A 135 -21.30 14.48 -10.82
C THR A 135 -21.50 12.97 -11.01
N LEU A 136 -21.34 12.48 -12.25
CA LEU A 136 -21.36 11.06 -12.61
C LEU A 136 -19.97 10.51 -12.90
N THR A 137 -18.91 11.29 -12.68
CA THR A 137 -17.53 10.77 -12.74
C THR A 137 -17.39 9.63 -11.75
N GLU A 138 -16.76 8.56 -12.21
CA GLU A 138 -16.55 7.36 -11.43
C GLU A 138 -15.08 7.27 -11.02
N ALA A 139 -14.84 6.65 -9.87
CA ALA A 139 -13.51 6.26 -9.47
C ALA A 139 -13.51 4.85 -8.92
N TRP A 140 -12.39 4.16 -9.09
CA TRP A 140 -12.11 2.86 -8.51
C TRP A 140 -10.85 3.04 -7.69
N LYS A 141 -10.95 2.87 -6.37
CA LYS A 141 -9.83 3.12 -5.45
C LYS A 141 -9.50 1.88 -4.62
N THR A 142 -8.22 1.51 -4.54
CA THR A 142 -7.74 0.59 -3.50
C THR A 142 -7.34 1.34 -2.24
N VAL A 143 -7.47 0.66 -1.11
CA VAL A 143 -6.84 1.07 0.15
C VAL A 143 -5.77 0.02 0.44
N GLY A 144 -4.50 0.42 0.33
CA GLY A 144 -3.37 -0.51 0.23
C GLY A 144 -2.98 -0.85 -1.21
N ARG A 145 -2.01 -1.78 -1.33
CA ARG A 145 -1.40 -2.16 -2.60
C ARG A 145 -2.44 -2.73 -3.56
N PRO A 146 -2.48 -2.28 -4.84
CA PRO A 146 -3.52 -2.69 -5.75
C PRO A 146 -3.56 -4.20 -5.93
N CYS A 147 -2.43 -4.89 -6.12
CA CYS A 147 -2.40 -6.35 -6.31
C CYS A 147 -3.00 -7.18 -5.15
N GLN A 148 -3.04 -6.63 -3.92
CA GLN A 148 -3.51 -7.31 -2.71
C GLN A 148 -4.82 -6.73 -2.16
N SER A 149 -5.41 -5.74 -2.85
CA SER A 149 -6.57 -4.98 -2.37
C SER A 149 -7.68 -4.93 -3.42
N VAL A 150 -8.91 -4.77 -2.96
CA VAL A 150 -10.09 -4.55 -3.82
C VAL A 150 -10.11 -3.10 -4.29
N TYR A 151 -10.34 -2.88 -5.59
CA TYR A 151 -10.74 -1.58 -6.11
C TYR A 151 -12.20 -1.32 -5.76
N ILE A 152 -12.40 -0.48 -4.75
CA ILE A 152 -13.70 -0.03 -4.27
C ILE A 152 -14.24 1.03 -5.24
N PRO A 153 -15.37 0.78 -5.92
CA PRO A 153 -15.97 1.78 -6.80
C PRO A 153 -16.65 2.88 -5.99
N LEU A 154 -16.44 4.13 -6.40
CA LEU A 154 -17.00 5.31 -5.75
C LEU A 154 -17.33 6.42 -6.76
N TYR A 155 -18.12 7.40 -6.32
CA TYR A 155 -18.37 8.65 -7.04
C TYR A 155 -17.75 9.79 -6.21
N PRO A 156 -16.59 10.34 -6.62
CA PRO A 156 -15.76 11.16 -5.74
C PRO A 156 -16.46 12.45 -5.29
N LEU A 157 -17.29 13.05 -6.15
CA LEU A 157 -18.02 14.28 -5.82
C LEU A 157 -19.20 14.06 -4.85
N ALA A 158 -19.57 12.81 -4.56
CA ALA A 158 -20.59 12.49 -3.56
C ALA A 158 -20.00 12.30 -2.14
N GLY A 159 -18.68 12.39 -1.98
CA GLY A 159 -18.00 12.26 -0.69
C GLY A 159 -17.78 10.80 -0.26
N PRO A 160 -16.82 10.57 0.66
CA PRO A 160 -16.40 9.22 1.06
C PRO A 160 -17.26 8.64 2.18
N ALA A 161 -17.08 7.35 2.46
CA ALA A 161 -17.63 6.71 3.66
C ALA A 161 -16.94 7.20 4.95
N GLU A 162 -17.62 7.10 6.09
CA GLU A 162 -17.04 7.35 7.40
C GLU A 162 -15.85 6.42 7.69
N GLY A 163 -14.88 6.86 8.50
CA GLY A 163 -13.67 6.09 8.85
C GLY A 163 -12.58 6.02 7.76
N THR A 164 -12.83 6.59 6.58
CA THR A 164 -11.84 6.64 5.48
C THR A 164 -10.88 7.83 5.57
N ALA A 165 -11.25 8.87 6.31
CA ALA A 165 -10.39 10.02 6.61
C ALA A 165 -9.63 9.76 7.91
N PHE A 166 -8.33 10.08 7.93
CA PHE A 166 -7.51 9.90 9.12
C PHE A 166 -7.88 10.89 10.23
N THR A 167 -8.12 12.15 9.86
CA THR A 167 -8.55 13.22 10.74
C THR A 167 -9.38 14.23 9.96
N ASP A 168 -10.00 15.20 10.63
CA ASP A 168 -10.76 16.26 9.98
C ASP A 168 -9.85 17.24 9.22
N PRO A 169 -10.36 17.97 8.21
CA PRO A 169 -9.54 18.85 7.38
C PRO A 169 -8.82 19.96 8.15
N LYS A 170 -9.41 20.48 9.24
CA LYS A 170 -8.82 21.56 10.03
C LYS A 170 -7.61 21.05 10.79
N THR A 171 -7.76 19.90 11.46
CA THR A 171 -6.65 19.23 12.16
C THR A 171 -5.57 18.80 11.17
N ALA A 172 -5.94 18.19 10.04
CA ALA A 172 -4.98 17.81 8.99
C ALA A 172 -4.15 19.00 8.49
N THR A 173 -4.78 20.17 8.33
CA THR A 173 -4.08 21.40 7.91
C THR A 173 -3.11 21.91 8.97
N ALA A 174 -3.52 21.90 10.24
CA ALA A 174 -2.66 22.30 11.35
C ALA A 174 -1.43 21.36 11.50
N GLU A 175 -1.66 20.06 11.32
CA GLU A 175 -0.63 19.04 11.51
C GLU A 175 0.30 18.82 10.32
N HIS A 176 -0.01 19.36 9.13
CA HIS A 176 0.73 19.13 7.88
C HIS A 176 2.25 19.33 8.03
N PHE A 177 2.66 20.32 8.83
CA PHE A 177 4.07 20.63 9.11
C PHE A 177 4.46 20.50 10.58
N ALA A 178 3.53 20.16 11.47
CA ALA A 178 3.82 19.99 12.89
C ALA A 178 4.30 18.56 13.20
N GLY A 179 3.62 17.54 12.64
CA GLY A 179 4.03 16.15 12.76
C GLY A 179 4.04 15.64 14.20
N THR A 180 3.00 15.91 14.98
CA THR A 180 2.93 15.45 16.38
C THR A 180 2.84 13.91 16.45
N PRO A 181 3.41 13.26 17.49
CA PRO A 181 3.36 11.78 17.58
C PRO A 181 1.95 11.18 17.58
N ALA A 182 0.93 11.90 18.07
CA ALA A 182 -0.46 11.46 18.04
C ALA A 182 -1.02 11.25 16.61
N MET A 183 -0.41 11.92 15.63
CA MET A 183 -0.71 11.72 14.20
C MET A 183 -0.15 10.41 13.64
N PHE A 184 0.57 9.64 14.44
CA PHE A 184 1.13 8.34 14.08
C PHE A 184 0.58 7.21 14.96
N ASP A 185 -0.33 7.51 15.88
CA ASP A 185 -0.98 6.50 16.69
C ASP A 185 -1.75 5.52 15.80
N TYR A 186 -1.60 4.23 16.13
CA TYR A 186 -2.51 3.20 15.67
C TYR A 186 -3.92 3.55 16.11
N ARG A 187 -4.82 3.64 15.14
CA ARG A 187 -6.24 3.96 15.30
C ARG A 187 -7.06 2.79 14.79
N ALA A 188 -7.79 2.13 15.68
CA ALA A 188 -8.63 0.99 15.34
C ALA A 188 -9.80 1.38 14.42
N ASP A 189 -10.31 2.61 14.59
CA ASP A 189 -11.38 3.22 13.81
C ASP A 189 -10.92 3.73 12.43
N PHE A 190 -9.62 4.00 12.25
CA PHE A 190 -9.04 4.29 10.94
C PHE A 190 -8.79 2.98 10.15
N THR A 191 -9.87 2.48 9.57
CA THR A 191 -9.91 1.21 8.84
C THR A 191 -8.90 1.07 7.69
N PRO A 192 -8.50 2.13 6.95
CA PRO A 192 -7.39 2.04 6.01
C PRO A 192 -6.11 1.45 6.60
N HIS A 193 -5.83 1.78 7.86
CA HIS A 193 -4.70 1.22 8.58
C HIS A 193 -5.06 -0.11 9.25
N SER A 194 -6.06 -0.09 10.14
CA SER A 194 -6.36 -1.22 11.03
C SER A 194 -6.86 -2.48 10.32
N VAL A 195 -7.44 -2.35 9.12
CA VAL A 195 -7.96 -3.49 8.34
C VAL A 195 -7.18 -3.66 7.04
N PHE A 196 -7.17 -2.65 6.16
CA PHE A 196 -6.62 -2.83 4.81
C PHE A 196 -5.09 -2.96 4.82
N SER A 197 -4.38 -2.06 5.50
CA SER A 197 -2.93 -2.18 5.67
C SER A 197 -2.57 -3.45 6.44
N ALA A 198 -3.27 -3.78 7.53
CA ALA A 198 -3.00 -5.01 8.27
C ALA A 198 -3.12 -6.28 7.38
N GLY A 199 -4.18 -6.38 6.58
CA GLY A 199 -4.38 -7.51 5.67
C GLY A 199 -3.31 -7.61 4.57
N THR A 200 -2.93 -6.47 3.98
CA THR A 200 -1.85 -6.42 2.98
C THR A 200 -0.48 -6.72 3.59
N ASN A 201 -0.26 -6.39 4.87
CA ASN A 201 0.95 -6.75 5.58
C ASN A 201 1.04 -8.26 5.83
N ALA A 202 -0.04 -8.86 6.34
CA ALA A 202 -0.11 -10.28 6.60
C ALA A 202 0.11 -11.11 5.33
N ILE A 203 -0.60 -10.76 4.24
CA ILE A 203 -0.51 -11.51 2.99
C ILE A 203 0.88 -11.42 2.33
N ASP A 204 1.60 -10.31 2.55
CA ASP A 204 2.97 -10.11 2.05
C ASP A 204 3.95 -11.10 2.68
N TYR A 205 3.73 -11.48 3.93
CA TYR A 205 4.49 -12.53 4.61
C TYR A 205 3.97 -13.93 4.26
N LEU A 206 2.65 -14.16 4.28
CA LEU A 206 2.05 -15.49 4.11
C LEU A 206 2.25 -16.07 2.70
N ARG A 207 2.07 -15.26 1.65
CA ARG A 207 2.44 -15.58 0.26
C ARG A 207 1.78 -16.86 -0.30
N GLY A 208 2.30 -17.35 -1.44
CA GLY A 208 1.93 -18.62 -2.03
C GLY A 208 0.42 -18.77 -2.23
N ASP A 209 -0.14 -19.87 -1.72
CA ASP A 209 -1.57 -20.17 -1.82
C ASP A 209 -2.46 -19.09 -1.19
N GLU A 210 -2.00 -18.41 -0.15
CA GLU A 210 -2.76 -17.33 0.47
C GLU A 210 -2.89 -16.14 -0.47
N LEU A 211 -1.82 -15.81 -1.21
CA LEU A 211 -1.88 -14.77 -2.23
C LEU A 211 -2.87 -15.14 -3.35
N ALA A 212 -2.87 -16.41 -3.80
CA ALA A 212 -3.82 -16.88 -4.81
C ALA A 212 -5.28 -16.80 -4.31
N LYS A 213 -5.56 -17.21 -3.07
CA LYS A 213 -6.87 -17.07 -2.43
C LYS A 213 -7.31 -15.60 -2.33
N ARG A 214 -6.40 -14.71 -1.94
CA ARG A 214 -6.65 -13.27 -1.86
C ARG A 214 -6.98 -12.69 -3.25
N THR A 215 -6.23 -13.06 -4.28
CA THR A 215 -6.50 -12.64 -5.67
C THR A 215 -7.89 -13.09 -6.12
N ALA A 216 -8.23 -14.36 -5.91
CA ALA A 216 -9.56 -14.89 -6.28
C ALA A 216 -10.71 -14.19 -5.53
N LEU A 217 -10.52 -13.86 -4.24
CA LEU A 217 -11.48 -13.08 -3.46
C LEU A 217 -11.67 -11.68 -4.07
N ILE A 218 -10.58 -11.00 -4.39
CA ILE A 218 -10.60 -9.66 -5.01
C ILE A 218 -11.34 -9.70 -6.34
N GLU A 219 -10.98 -10.62 -7.24
CA GLU A 219 -11.62 -10.76 -8.55
C GLU A 219 -13.12 -11.04 -8.44
N LYS A 220 -13.52 -11.87 -7.47
CA LYS A 220 -14.94 -12.14 -7.19
C LYS A 220 -15.69 -10.87 -6.76
N ILE A 221 -15.12 -10.10 -5.83
CA ILE A 221 -15.74 -8.87 -5.32
C ILE A 221 -15.82 -7.82 -6.42
N GLU A 222 -14.71 -7.54 -7.11
CA GLU A 222 -14.64 -6.56 -8.20
C GLU A 222 -15.57 -6.95 -9.36
N GLY A 223 -15.61 -8.23 -9.72
CA GLY A 223 -16.50 -8.75 -10.76
C GLY A 223 -17.98 -8.54 -10.47
N GLN A 224 -18.39 -8.57 -9.18
CA GLN A 224 -19.76 -8.22 -8.78
C GLN A 224 -20.02 -6.73 -8.99
N TYR A 225 -19.11 -5.87 -8.54
CA TYR A 225 -19.29 -4.43 -8.72
C TYR A 225 -19.29 -3.99 -10.18
N PHE A 226 -18.46 -4.59 -11.03
CA PHE A 226 -18.50 -4.32 -12.47
C PHE A 226 -19.87 -4.64 -13.09
N LYS A 227 -20.54 -5.70 -12.62
CA LYS A 227 -21.89 -6.07 -13.08
C LYS A 227 -22.96 -5.10 -12.59
N ASP A 228 -22.86 -4.65 -11.34
CA ASP A 228 -23.89 -3.80 -10.73
C ASP A 228 -23.78 -2.33 -11.13
N ARG A 229 -22.56 -1.87 -11.45
CA ARG A 229 -22.24 -0.46 -11.69
C ARG A 229 -23.12 0.23 -12.74
N PRO A 230 -23.39 -0.36 -13.92
CA PRO A 230 -24.20 0.30 -14.95
C PRO A 230 -25.61 0.66 -14.47
N ALA A 231 -26.22 -0.16 -13.61
CA ALA A 231 -27.55 0.11 -13.07
C ALA A 231 -27.55 1.31 -12.10
N VAL A 232 -26.49 1.42 -11.30
CA VAL A 232 -26.29 2.54 -10.35
C VAL A 232 -26.12 3.85 -11.13
N THR A 233 -25.24 3.87 -12.13
CA THR A 233 -25.00 5.07 -12.95
C THR A 233 -26.26 5.48 -13.71
N LYS A 234 -27.02 4.52 -14.25
CA LYS A 234 -28.32 4.80 -14.90
C LYS A 234 -29.32 5.41 -13.92
N LYS A 235 -29.40 4.90 -12.69
CA LYS A 235 -30.28 5.47 -11.65
C LYS A 235 -29.84 6.87 -11.26
N ALA A 236 -28.55 7.09 -11.01
CA ALA A 236 -28.00 8.39 -10.65
C ALA A 236 -28.26 9.45 -11.73
N ALA A 237 -28.12 9.08 -13.01
CA ALA A 237 -28.41 9.96 -14.14
C ALA A 237 -29.88 10.44 -14.19
N SER A 238 -30.82 9.64 -13.66
CA SER A 238 -32.24 10.03 -13.57
C SER A 238 -32.55 11.02 -12.42
N LEU A 239 -31.64 11.13 -11.44
CA LEU A 239 -31.75 12.04 -10.29
C LEU A 239 -31.04 13.36 -10.60
N LYS A 240 -31.27 14.40 -9.78
CA LYS A 240 -30.59 15.70 -9.88
C LYS A 240 -30.33 16.29 -8.48
N GLY A 241 -29.37 17.22 -8.41
CA GLY A 241 -29.07 17.98 -7.19
C GLY A 241 -28.79 17.07 -5.99
N GLU A 242 -29.28 17.49 -4.82
CA GLU A 242 -29.08 16.79 -3.55
C GLU A 242 -29.57 15.34 -3.57
N ALA A 243 -30.67 15.03 -4.27
CA ALA A 243 -31.16 13.66 -4.39
C ALA A 243 -30.17 12.73 -5.11
N ARG A 244 -29.47 13.25 -6.13
CA ARG A 244 -28.39 12.50 -6.81
C ARG A 244 -27.19 12.35 -5.88
N THR A 245 -26.73 13.44 -5.27
CA THR A 245 -25.58 13.42 -4.37
C THR A 245 -25.79 12.43 -3.22
N LYS A 246 -26.95 12.46 -2.57
CA LYS A 246 -27.31 11.52 -1.51
C LYS A 246 -27.32 10.08 -2.00
N PHE A 247 -27.96 9.80 -3.14
CA PHE A 247 -28.00 8.44 -3.70
C PHE A 247 -26.59 7.88 -3.97
N LEU A 248 -25.71 8.70 -4.54
CA LEU A 248 -24.33 8.32 -4.83
C LEU A 248 -23.48 8.20 -3.56
N HIS A 249 -23.71 9.04 -2.56
CA HIS A 249 -23.05 8.96 -1.26
C HIS A 249 -23.46 7.67 -0.52
N ASP A 250 -24.76 7.37 -0.45
CA ASP A 250 -25.29 6.14 0.15
C ASP A 250 -24.70 4.90 -0.55
N TYR A 251 -24.52 4.97 -1.88
CA TYR A 251 -23.80 3.94 -2.63
C TYR A 251 -22.33 3.81 -2.19
N ASN A 252 -21.59 4.92 -2.09
CA ASN A 252 -20.18 4.91 -1.66
C ASN A 252 -20.04 4.28 -0.27
N VAL A 253 -20.91 4.66 0.67
CA VAL A 253 -20.93 4.12 2.05
C VAL A 253 -21.19 2.62 2.05
N ARG A 254 -22.23 2.19 1.34
CA ARG A 254 -22.63 0.78 1.29
C ARG A 254 -21.49 -0.11 0.75
N VAL A 255 -20.95 0.24 -0.41
CA VAL A 255 -19.89 -0.55 -1.06
C VAL A 255 -18.63 -0.59 -0.20
N TYR A 256 -18.25 0.55 0.39
CA TYR A 256 -17.11 0.58 1.29
C TYR A 256 -17.29 -0.37 2.48
N ASN A 257 -18.45 -0.33 3.14
CA ASN A 257 -18.76 -1.20 4.28
C ASN A 257 -18.82 -2.68 3.88
N GLU A 258 -19.41 -3.00 2.73
CA GLU A 258 -19.43 -4.37 2.19
C GLU A 258 -18.00 -4.90 1.99
N VAL A 259 -17.10 -4.11 1.40
CA VAL A 259 -15.69 -4.50 1.26
C VAL A 259 -14.98 -4.58 2.61
N LEU A 260 -15.22 -3.62 3.51
CA LEU A 260 -14.62 -3.60 4.85
C LEU A 260 -14.92 -4.89 5.61
N GLU A 261 -16.18 -5.34 5.61
CA GLU A 261 -16.57 -6.58 6.30
C GLU A 261 -15.93 -7.82 5.67
N GLN A 262 -15.82 -7.88 4.34
CA GLN A 262 -15.10 -8.94 3.65
C GLN A 262 -13.60 -8.95 4.03
N MET A 263 -12.98 -7.77 4.13
CA MET A 263 -11.56 -7.67 4.50
C MET A 263 -11.32 -8.01 5.97
N LYS A 264 -12.25 -7.66 6.88
CA LYS A 264 -12.18 -8.09 8.28
C LYS A 264 -12.27 -9.61 8.41
N ALA A 265 -13.22 -10.23 7.73
CA ALA A 265 -13.38 -11.69 7.73
C ALA A 265 -12.13 -12.38 7.17
N GLU A 266 -11.58 -11.85 6.07
CA GLU A 266 -10.36 -12.38 5.48
C GLU A 266 -9.13 -12.17 6.37
N ASN A 267 -9.01 -11.03 7.06
CA ASN A 267 -7.92 -10.82 8.01
C ASN A 267 -7.99 -11.80 9.19
N ALA A 268 -9.18 -12.08 9.71
CA ALA A 268 -9.38 -13.08 10.76
C ALA A 268 -8.98 -14.49 10.28
N ARG A 269 -9.22 -14.81 9.00
CA ARG A 269 -8.78 -16.06 8.38
C ARG A 269 -7.26 -16.13 8.22
N LEU A 270 -6.61 -15.03 7.84
CA LEU A 270 -5.17 -14.95 7.61
C LEU A 270 -4.35 -14.91 8.91
N MET A 271 -4.91 -14.32 9.96
CA MET A 271 -4.28 -14.15 11.27
C MET A 271 -5.15 -14.78 12.37
N PRO A 272 -5.31 -16.12 12.38
CA PRO A 272 -6.24 -16.77 13.30
C PRO A 272 -5.73 -16.85 14.75
N MET A 273 -4.42 -16.66 14.96
CA MET A 273 -3.79 -16.65 16.28
C MET A 273 -3.54 -15.23 16.74
N GLN A 274 -3.87 -14.95 18.00
CA GLN A 274 -3.63 -13.64 18.62
C GLN A 274 -2.16 -13.50 19.00
N VAL A 275 -1.57 -12.35 18.67
CA VAL A 275 -0.28 -11.92 19.22
C VAL A 275 -0.53 -11.00 20.40
N LYS A 276 0.23 -11.17 21.49
CA LYS A 276 0.26 -10.26 22.63
C LYS A 276 1.67 -9.86 22.98
N ILE A 277 1.91 -8.57 23.14
CA ILE A 277 3.15 -8.06 23.70
C ILE A 277 2.97 -7.98 25.20
N LEU A 278 3.84 -8.65 25.96
CA LEU A 278 3.65 -8.81 27.41
C LEU A 278 4.10 -7.58 28.22
N ALA A 279 4.64 -6.57 27.53
CA ALA A 279 4.99 -5.29 28.12
C ALA A 279 3.92 -4.24 27.78
N ASP A 280 3.53 -3.44 28.77
CA ASP A 280 2.58 -2.34 28.57
C ASP A 280 3.11 -1.24 27.64
N LYS A 281 4.44 -1.16 27.48
CA LYS A 281 5.14 -0.22 26.59
C LYS A 281 6.55 -0.71 26.29
N ILE A 282 7.14 -0.20 25.20
CA ILE A 282 8.50 -0.56 24.79
C ILE A 282 9.38 0.68 24.70
N HIS A 283 10.61 0.56 25.20
CA HIS A 283 11.65 1.59 25.11
C HIS A 283 12.53 1.39 23.86
N ALA A 284 12.42 2.30 22.89
CA ALA A 284 13.14 2.20 21.62
C ALA A 284 14.64 2.54 21.72
N ASP A 285 15.05 3.24 22.77
CA ASP A 285 16.43 3.64 23.03
C ASP A 285 17.18 2.72 23.99
N LYS A 286 16.59 1.55 24.32
CA LYS A 286 17.17 0.55 25.23
C LYS A 286 17.36 -0.78 24.53
N ASP A 287 18.34 -1.54 24.99
CA ASP A 287 18.53 -2.95 24.63
C ASP A 287 17.97 -3.83 25.77
N THR A 288 16.65 -3.79 25.95
CA THR A 288 15.95 -4.57 26.98
C THR A 288 15.14 -5.70 26.34
N PRO A 289 15.05 -6.87 26.99
CA PRO A 289 14.18 -7.94 26.52
C PRO A 289 12.71 -7.52 26.44
N VAL A 290 12.06 -7.77 25.31
CA VAL A 290 10.61 -7.66 25.14
C VAL A 290 10.04 -9.00 24.68
N ALA A 291 8.96 -9.44 25.34
CA ALA A 291 8.32 -10.72 25.08
C ALA A 291 7.05 -10.56 24.24
N PHE A 292 6.97 -11.34 23.16
CA PHE A 292 5.80 -11.50 22.31
C PHE A 292 5.26 -12.92 22.50
N ALA A 293 4.01 -13.05 22.92
CA ALA A 293 3.30 -14.31 22.97
C ALA A 293 2.45 -14.48 21.70
N LEU A 294 2.59 -15.62 21.03
CA LEU A 294 1.60 -16.09 20.06
C LEU A 294 0.70 -17.07 20.79
N LEU A 295 -0.57 -16.71 20.94
CA LEU A 295 -1.51 -17.47 21.75
C LEU A 295 -2.04 -18.69 20.98
N GLY A 296 -1.96 -19.84 21.64
CA GLY A 296 -2.56 -21.07 21.14
C GLY A 296 -4.08 -21.05 21.23
N SER A 297 -4.72 -21.94 20.47
CA SER A 297 -6.14 -22.22 20.63
C SER A 297 -6.42 -23.69 20.38
N LYS A 298 -7.67 -24.12 20.62
CA LYS A 298 -8.10 -25.50 20.35
C LYS A 298 -7.91 -25.89 18.88
N ASP A 299 -8.06 -24.93 17.98
CA ASP A 299 -7.99 -25.15 16.53
C ASP A 299 -6.61 -24.81 15.94
N HIS A 300 -5.78 -24.09 16.70
CA HIS A 300 -4.46 -23.62 16.25
C HIS A 300 -3.41 -23.87 17.33
N SER A 301 -2.70 -25.00 17.21
CA SER A 301 -1.54 -25.31 18.05
C SER A 301 -0.33 -24.47 17.64
N VAL A 302 0.42 -24.02 18.64
CA VAL A 302 1.70 -23.32 18.47
C VAL A 302 2.91 -24.26 18.56
N LEU A 303 2.70 -25.54 18.85
CA LEU A 303 3.78 -26.52 18.95
C LEU A 303 4.44 -26.72 17.59
N GLY A 304 5.77 -26.71 17.58
CA GLY A 304 6.57 -26.74 16.36
C GLY A 304 6.87 -25.36 15.79
N ALA A 305 6.73 -24.31 16.60
CA ALA A 305 7.20 -22.98 16.25
C ALA A 305 8.73 -22.96 16.04
N ASN A 306 9.17 -22.21 15.03
CA ASN A 306 10.57 -22.13 14.61
C ASN A 306 11.20 -20.80 15.02
N MET A 307 12.03 -20.81 16.07
CA MET A 307 12.73 -19.63 16.56
C MET A 307 13.67 -19.00 15.52
N GLU A 308 14.40 -19.81 14.75
CA GLU A 308 15.38 -19.33 13.76
C GLU A 308 14.71 -18.54 12.62
N GLU A 309 13.48 -18.92 12.28
CA GLU A 309 12.62 -18.26 11.29
C GLU A 309 11.68 -17.21 11.90
N THR A 310 11.81 -16.94 13.21
CA THR A 310 10.94 -15.97 13.90
C THR A 310 11.56 -14.59 13.94
N ARG A 311 10.78 -13.58 13.52
CA ARG A 311 11.18 -12.17 13.51
C ARG A 311 10.07 -11.27 14.04
N ALA A 312 10.44 -10.11 14.57
CA ALA A 312 9.50 -9.05 14.94
C ALA A 312 9.98 -7.66 14.49
N ALA A 313 9.03 -6.81 14.12
CA ALA A 313 9.28 -5.42 13.69
C ALA A 313 7.97 -4.63 13.63
N MET A 314 8.04 -3.33 13.32
CA MET A 314 6.89 -2.61 12.77
C MET A 314 6.33 -3.25 11.50
N SER A 315 5.10 -2.87 11.14
CA SER A 315 4.46 -3.28 9.89
C SER A 315 5.39 -3.15 8.69
N ALA A 316 5.49 -4.22 7.90
CA ALA A 316 6.11 -4.27 6.59
C ALA A 316 5.47 -3.28 5.57
N ASN A 317 4.43 -2.53 5.93
CA ASN A 317 3.84 -1.45 5.13
C ASN A 317 4.29 -0.03 5.53
N GLN A 318 4.85 0.16 6.73
CA GLN A 318 5.22 1.49 7.28
C GLN A 318 6.71 1.93 7.15
N MET A 319 7.65 1.02 6.92
CA MET A 319 9.06 1.29 6.55
C MET A 319 9.28 1.50 5.02
N ASN A 320 10.49 1.83 4.57
CA ASN A 320 10.76 2.20 3.16
C ASN A 320 11.02 0.99 2.22
N SER A 321 11.57 1.20 1.02
CA SER A 321 11.72 0.23 -0.08
C SER A 321 12.88 -0.77 0.04
N THR A 322 13.62 -0.80 1.15
CA THR A 322 14.81 -1.68 1.34
C THR A 322 14.52 -2.90 2.22
N ARG A 323 13.29 -3.39 2.24
CA ARG A 323 12.85 -4.38 3.22
C ARG A 323 13.14 -5.80 2.78
N GLN A 324 13.94 -6.47 3.58
CA GLN A 324 14.10 -7.90 3.54
C GLN A 324 13.67 -8.40 4.92
N PHE A 325 12.88 -9.45 4.98
CA PHE A 325 12.43 -10.09 6.21
C PHE A 325 13.63 -10.35 7.15
N LYS A 326 14.79 -10.67 6.59
CA LYS A 326 16.05 -10.83 7.33
C LYS A 326 16.53 -9.61 8.12
N THR A 327 16.05 -8.39 7.85
CA THR A 327 16.43 -7.18 8.59
C THR A 327 15.54 -6.91 9.81
N PHE A 328 14.53 -7.75 10.05
CA PHE A 328 13.67 -7.63 11.23
C PHE A 328 14.39 -8.24 12.44
N ALA A 329 13.96 -7.87 13.65
CA ALA A 329 14.62 -8.32 14.88
C ALA A 329 14.51 -9.85 15.02
N PRO A 330 15.61 -10.60 15.14
CA PRO A 330 15.58 -12.03 15.40
C PRO A 330 15.18 -12.35 16.84
N ALA A 331 14.41 -13.43 17.01
CA ALA A 331 14.11 -13.96 18.32
C ALA A 331 15.40 -14.39 19.04
N GLN A 332 15.56 -13.94 20.28
CA GLN A 332 16.68 -14.27 21.16
C GLN A 332 16.42 -15.54 21.97
N SER A 333 15.16 -15.81 22.29
CA SER A 333 14.73 -17.00 23.00
C SER A 333 13.30 -17.39 22.60
N MET A 334 12.95 -18.65 22.87
CA MET A 334 11.62 -19.20 22.69
C MET A 334 11.27 -20.07 23.91
N GLU A 335 10.09 -19.89 24.48
CA GLU A 335 9.55 -20.72 25.56
C GLU A 335 8.09 -21.07 25.32
N TYR A 336 7.66 -22.26 25.75
CA TYR A 336 6.26 -22.66 25.74
C TYR A 336 5.67 -22.51 27.13
N LYS A 337 4.59 -21.75 27.26
CA LYS A 337 3.88 -21.54 28.53
C LYS A 337 2.45 -21.06 28.27
N ASP A 338 1.56 -21.32 29.20
CA ASP A 338 0.21 -20.76 29.21
C ASP A 338 0.25 -19.36 29.82
N VAL A 339 0.25 -18.31 28.97
CA VAL A 339 0.40 -16.91 29.39
C VAL A 339 -0.91 -16.36 29.91
N ASN A 340 -2.03 -16.74 29.30
CA ASN A 340 -3.35 -16.20 29.58
C ASN A 340 -4.15 -17.04 30.62
N LYS A 341 -3.60 -18.18 31.05
CA LYS A 341 -4.17 -19.14 32.01
C LYS A 341 -5.45 -19.82 31.50
N ASP A 342 -5.56 -20.05 30.20
CA ASP A 342 -6.70 -20.73 29.59
C ASP A 342 -6.54 -22.26 29.49
N GLY A 343 -5.39 -22.79 29.93
CA GLY A 343 -5.04 -24.20 29.87
C GLY A 343 -4.52 -24.66 28.51
N ILE A 344 -4.28 -23.73 27.57
CA ILE A 344 -3.72 -23.98 26.25
C ILE A 344 -2.29 -23.47 26.21
N THR A 345 -1.40 -24.22 25.56
CA THR A 345 -0.01 -23.84 25.43
C THR A 345 0.14 -22.66 24.45
N ASP A 346 0.80 -21.59 24.88
CA ASP A 346 1.28 -20.51 24.02
C ASP A 346 2.79 -20.66 23.75
N VAL A 347 3.29 -19.91 22.77
CA VAL A 347 4.73 -19.76 22.54
C VAL A 347 5.12 -18.30 22.74
N VAL A 348 6.18 -18.07 23.52
CA VAL A 348 6.70 -16.74 23.82
C VAL A 348 8.09 -16.59 23.24
N PHE A 349 8.27 -15.56 22.43
CA PHE A 349 9.53 -15.15 21.85
C PHE A 349 10.02 -13.88 22.50
N THR A 350 11.32 -13.83 22.82
CA THR A 350 11.95 -12.62 23.34
C THR A 350 12.78 -11.96 22.26
N PHE A 351 12.71 -10.63 22.18
CA PHE A 351 13.49 -9.81 21.25
C PHE A 351 14.17 -8.66 21.99
N LYS A 352 15.09 -7.97 21.31
CA LYS A 352 15.66 -6.71 21.78
C LYS A 352 14.72 -5.55 21.45
N SER A 353 14.41 -4.72 22.45
CA SER A 353 13.45 -3.62 22.30
C SER A 353 13.83 -2.64 21.18
N ASN A 354 15.08 -2.15 21.15
CA ASN A 354 15.58 -1.23 20.12
C ASN A 354 15.50 -1.80 18.69
N GLU A 355 15.67 -3.11 18.51
CA GLU A 355 15.60 -3.76 17.20
C GLU A 355 14.15 -3.91 16.72
N VAL A 356 13.23 -4.34 17.59
CA VAL A 356 11.81 -4.49 17.24
C VAL A 356 11.18 -3.14 16.92
N THR A 357 11.55 -2.11 17.66
CA THR A 357 11.08 -0.74 17.44
C THR A 357 11.97 0.03 16.47
N ALA A 358 12.84 -0.63 15.71
CA ALA A 358 13.61 0.04 14.68
C ALA A 358 12.64 0.72 13.70
N ARG A 359 12.72 2.06 13.60
CA ARG A 359 11.83 2.94 12.83
C ARG A 359 10.49 3.30 13.46
N ALA A 360 10.18 2.80 14.66
CA ALA A 360 9.00 3.26 15.39
C ALA A 360 9.14 4.72 15.79
N LEU A 361 8.02 5.42 15.88
CA LEU A 361 7.99 6.79 16.36
C LEU A 361 7.79 6.79 17.89
N PRO A 362 8.79 7.22 18.68
CA PRO A 362 8.58 7.38 20.11
C PRO A 362 7.49 8.41 20.42
N GLY A 363 6.70 8.13 21.45
CA GLY A 363 5.56 8.94 21.86
C GLY A 363 4.26 8.61 21.14
N ALA A 364 4.24 7.57 20.29
CA ALA A 364 3.05 7.08 19.60
C ALA A 364 2.74 5.62 19.98
N LYS A 365 1.49 5.21 19.75
CA LYS A 365 1.01 3.83 19.87
C LYS A 365 1.24 3.11 18.54
N MET A 366 2.07 2.07 18.51
CA MET A 366 2.51 1.43 17.27
C MET A 366 2.04 -0.01 17.19
N ASP A 367 1.64 -0.46 16.00
CA ASP A 367 1.44 -1.87 15.71
C ASP A 367 2.79 -2.56 15.46
N LEU A 368 3.09 -3.56 16.29
CA LEU A 368 4.31 -4.35 16.21
C LEU A 368 3.94 -5.79 15.89
N TRP A 369 4.57 -6.30 14.84
CA TRP A 369 4.21 -7.53 14.18
C TRP A 369 5.16 -8.66 14.57
N LEU A 370 4.59 -9.84 14.76
CA LEU A 370 5.30 -11.11 14.87
C LEU A 370 5.15 -11.87 13.55
N TYR A 371 6.25 -12.43 13.08
CA TYR A 371 6.31 -13.26 11.90
C TYR A 371 7.05 -14.54 12.28
N THR A 372 6.43 -15.70 12.11
CA THR A 372 6.98 -16.99 12.53
C THR A 372 6.53 -18.11 11.61
N GLN A 373 7.11 -19.29 11.81
CA GLN A 373 6.64 -20.52 11.19
C GLN A 373 6.27 -21.54 12.26
N ILE A 374 5.13 -22.20 12.09
CA ILE A 374 4.73 -23.36 12.90
C ILE A 374 4.67 -24.57 11.97
N ASN A 375 5.51 -25.58 12.24
CA ASN A 375 5.63 -26.78 11.40
C ASN A 375 5.91 -26.45 9.92
N GLY A 376 6.71 -25.41 9.67
CA GLY A 376 7.03 -24.92 8.32
C GLY A 376 5.96 -24.04 7.66
N HIS A 377 4.81 -23.82 8.31
CA HIS A 377 3.77 -22.92 7.81
C HIS A 377 3.93 -21.51 8.38
N ARG A 378 3.93 -20.51 7.50
CA ARG A 378 4.02 -19.09 7.89
C ARG A 378 2.80 -18.66 8.70
N VAL A 379 3.04 -17.97 9.79
CA VAL A 379 2.04 -17.43 10.72
C VAL A 379 2.44 -16.02 11.11
N THR A 380 1.47 -15.12 11.18
CA THR A 380 1.72 -13.73 11.56
C THR A 380 0.52 -13.12 12.28
N GLY A 381 0.80 -12.06 13.03
CA GLY A 381 -0.17 -11.23 13.72
C GLY A 381 0.56 -10.04 14.33
N PHE A 382 -0.18 -9.18 15.03
CA PHE A 382 0.39 -8.01 15.68
C PHE A 382 -0.33 -7.71 16.97
N ASP A 383 0.33 -6.90 17.79
CA ASP A 383 -0.27 -6.22 18.92
C ASP A 383 0.11 -4.73 18.87
N VAL A 384 -0.57 -3.91 19.66
CA VAL A 384 -0.46 -2.46 19.62
C VAL A 384 -0.04 -1.93 20.98
N VAL A 385 1.15 -1.36 21.05
CA VAL A 385 1.73 -0.85 22.31
C VAL A 385 2.32 0.55 22.14
N PRO A 386 2.30 1.38 23.20
CA PRO A 386 3.09 2.59 23.27
C PRO A 386 4.59 2.33 23.08
N VAL A 387 5.22 3.15 22.24
CA VAL A 387 6.69 3.18 22.09
C VAL A 387 7.22 4.47 22.71
N GLU A 388 8.24 4.37 23.54
CA GLU A 388 8.84 5.50 24.25
C GLU A 388 10.37 5.56 24.07
N THR A 389 10.94 6.69 24.46
CA THR A 389 12.36 6.81 24.80
C THR A 389 12.48 7.42 26.20
N ASP A 390 13.68 7.52 26.74
CA ASP A 390 13.90 8.25 27.99
C ASP A 390 13.54 9.75 27.87
N LYS A 391 13.55 10.30 26.64
CA LYS A 391 13.23 11.70 26.34
C LYS A 391 11.80 11.95 25.88
N VAL A 392 11.15 10.95 25.28
CA VAL A 392 9.82 11.09 24.67
C VAL A 392 8.90 10.00 25.23
N ARG A 393 7.86 10.42 25.94
CA ARG A 393 6.89 9.54 26.59
C ARG A 393 5.58 9.48 25.81
N PHE A 394 4.85 8.39 25.97
CA PHE A 394 3.46 8.30 25.56
C PHE A 394 2.57 9.02 26.58
N SER A 395 1.43 9.53 26.14
CA SER A 395 0.46 10.25 26.98
C SER A 395 -0.90 10.06 26.33
N GLU A 396 -1.84 9.51 27.11
CA GLU A 396 -3.20 9.21 26.69
C GLU A 396 -4.08 10.48 26.57
N ASP A 397 -3.70 11.57 27.25
CA ASP A 397 -4.49 12.81 27.35
C ASP A 397 -4.20 13.84 26.23
N ARG A 398 -3.80 13.40 25.04
CA ARG A 398 -3.51 14.29 23.90
C ARG A 398 -4.77 14.48 23.06
N ALA A 399 -5.47 15.59 23.27
CA ALA A 399 -6.62 16.03 22.48
C ALA A 399 -6.19 16.74 21.19
#